data_AF-A0A5P8JR34-F1
#
_entry.id   AF-A0A5P8JR34-F1
#
_cell.length_a   1.000
_cell.length_b   1.000
_cell.length_c   1.000
_cell.angle_alpha   90.00
_cell.angle_beta   90.00
_cell.angle_gamma   90.00
#
_symmetry.space_group_name_H-M   'P 1'
#
loop_
_entity.id
_entity.type
_entity.pdbx_description
1 polymer ?
#
loop_
_entity_poly.entity_id
_entity_poly.type
_entity_poly.pdbx_seq_one_letter_code
_entity_poly.pdbx_strand_id
1 'polypeptide(L)'
;MISFLGGDTRYQGQQFGASILSSILAMAYEQRYALGAFTIVSVESLPQTIPFYERFSFQQYTSPNGNANKYLGITMDEIQDLLKGMGEARTQNGKDAI
;
A
#
# COMPACT_ATOMS: atom_id res chain seq x y z
N MET A 1 8.76 -7.20 2.59
CA MET A 1 8.26 -6.60 3.85
C MET A 1 8.62 -5.12 3.85
N ILE A 2 7.67 -4.23 4.14
CA ILE A 2 7.93 -2.81 4.39
C ILE A 2 8.22 -2.66 5.88
N SER A 3 9.47 -2.32 6.21
CA SER A 3 9.90 -2.23 7.62
C SER A 3 9.50 -0.91 8.28
N PHE A 4 9.52 0.21 7.55
CA PHE A 4 9.15 1.53 8.07
C PHE A 4 8.55 2.42 6.97
N LEU A 5 7.45 3.09 7.30
CA LEU A 5 6.89 4.18 6.51
C LEU A 5 6.52 5.31 7.47
N GLY A 6 7.26 6.42 7.39
CA GLY A 6 7.05 7.61 8.21
C GLY A 6 7.08 8.86 7.34
N GLY A 7 6.30 9.88 7.72
CA GLY A 7 6.26 11.17 7.04
C GLY A 7 6.34 12.31 8.05
N ASP A 8 7.05 13.37 7.69
CA ASP A 8 7.13 14.60 8.48
C ASP A 8 5.72 15.18 8.67
N THR A 9 5.43 15.63 9.90
CA THR A 9 4.10 16.09 10.33
C THR A 9 3.56 17.23 9.48
N ARG A 10 4.45 18.04 8.90
CA ARG A 10 4.08 19.16 8.01
C ARG A 10 3.41 18.70 6.72
N TYR A 11 3.66 17.47 6.28
CA TYR A 11 3.12 16.89 5.06
C TYR A 11 2.06 15.80 5.31
N GLN A 12 1.73 15.54 6.58
CA GLN A 12 0.64 14.63 6.93
C GLN A 12 -0.71 15.24 6.54
N GLY A 13 -1.67 14.40 6.15
CA GLY A 13 -2.99 14.84 5.67
C GLY A 13 -3.03 15.31 4.21
N GLN A 14 -1.89 15.49 3.55
CA GLN A 14 -1.80 15.98 2.16
C GLN A 14 -1.68 14.85 1.12
N GLN A 15 -2.23 13.67 1.41
CA GLN A 15 -2.09 12.45 0.59
C GLN A 15 -0.63 11.98 0.35
N PHE A 16 0.38 12.63 0.92
CA PHE A 16 1.79 12.31 0.69
C PHE A 16 2.14 10.85 1.03
N GLY A 17 1.71 10.37 2.20
CA GLY A 17 1.90 8.97 2.58
C GLY A 17 1.22 7.99 1.63
N ALA A 18 0.04 8.35 1.10
CA ALA A 18 -0.68 7.55 0.12
C ALA A 18 0.07 7.48 -1.22
N SER A 19 0.65 8.58 -1.67
CA SER A 19 1.46 8.63 -2.90
C SER A 19 2.72 7.78 -2.80
N ILE A 20 3.41 7.84 -1.64
CA ILE A 20 4.59 7.00 -1.40
C ILE A 20 4.22 5.52 -1.39
N LEU A 21 3.19 5.14 -0.61
CA LEU A 21 2.76 3.75 -0.53
C LEU A 21 2.36 3.21 -1.91
N SER A 22 1.60 3.98 -2.69
CA SER A 22 1.20 3.59 -4.05
C SER A 22 2.40 3.35 -4.97
N SER A 23 3.43 4.20 -4.87
CA SER A 23 4.66 4.05 -5.65
C SER A 23 5.45 2.80 -5.24
N ILE A 24 5.48 2.49 -3.94
CA ILE A 24 6.09 1.26 -3.42
C ILE A 24 5.34 0.03 -3.94
N LEU A 25 4.00 0.04 -3.92
CA LEU A 25 3.19 -1.07 -4.41
C LEU A 25 3.34 -1.28 -5.92
N ALA A 26 3.39 -0.20 -6.71
CA ALA A 26 3.68 -0.27 -8.14
C ALA A 26 5.04 -0.92 -8.42
N MET A 27 6.08 -0.45 -7.74
CA MET A 27 7.43 -1.01 -7.85
C MET A 27 7.48 -2.48 -7.41
N ALA A 28 6.82 -2.82 -6.31
CA ALA A 28 6.75 -4.20 -5.83
C ALA A 28 6.08 -5.12 -6.86
N TYR A 29 4.98 -4.67 -7.47
CA TYR A 29 4.30 -5.41 -8.52
C TYR A 29 5.19 -5.62 -9.74
N GLU A 30 5.85 -4.56 -10.24
CA GLU A 30 6.75 -4.65 -11.41
C GLU A 30 7.94 -5.58 -11.16
N GLN A 31 8.54 -5.52 -9.97
CA GLN A 31 9.75 -6.26 -9.62
C GLN A 31 9.48 -7.67 -9.08
N ARG A 32 8.22 -8.11 -8.99
CA ARG A 32 7.83 -9.35 -8.29
C ARG A 32 8.58 -10.59 -8.75
N TYR A 33 8.82 -10.72 -10.06
CA TYR A 33 9.56 -11.87 -10.62
C TYR A 33 11.07 -11.72 -10.50
N ALA A 34 11.59 -10.49 -10.59
CA ALA A 34 13.02 -10.21 -10.45
C ALA A 34 13.54 -10.49 -9.03
N LEU A 35 12.67 -10.33 -8.02
CA LEU A 35 13.01 -10.51 -6.61
C LEU A 35 12.67 -11.90 -6.06
N GLY A 36 12.41 -12.88 -6.93
CA GLY A 36 12.18 -14.27 -6.52
C GLY A 36 10.71 -14.70 -6.44
N ALA A 37 9.81 -14.04 -7.17
CA ALA A 37 8.39 -14.41 -7.32
C ALA A 37 7.61 -14.44 -5.99
N PHE A 38 7.52 -13.28 -5.33
CA PHE A 38 6.70 -13.15 -4.11
C PHE A 38 5.23 -12.81 -4.45
N THR A 39 4.32 -13.26 -3.60
CA THR A 39 2.85 -13.15 -3.81
C THR A 39 2.18 -12.13 -2.88
N ILE A 40 2.87 -11.68 -1.82
CA ILE A 40 2.31 -10.81 -0.78
C ILE A 40 3.32 -9.71 -0.42
N VAL A 41 2.84 -8.48 -0.26
CA VAL A 41 3.55 -7.40 0.43
C VAL A 41 2.99 -7.27 1.84
N SER A 42 3.86 -7.37 2.86
CA SER A 42 3.48 -7.24 4.27
C SER A 42 4.06 -5.99 4.93
N VAL A 43 3.33 -5.46 5.90
CA VAL A 43 3.77 -4.40 6.83
C VAL A 43 3.57 -4.86 8.28
N GLU A 44 4.46 -4.43 9.17
CA GLU A 44 4.19 -4.43 10.60
C GLU A 44 3.63 -3.03 10.96
N SER A 45 2.36 -2.97 11.34
CA SER A 45 1.64 -1.72 11.59
C SER A 45 1.44 -1.48 13.10
N LEU A 46 1.63 -0.24 13.52
CA LEU A 46 1.11 0.25 14.80
C LEU A 46 -0.43 0.21 14.77
N PRO A 47 -1.12 0.01 15.90
CA PRO A 47 -2.60 -0.03 15.93
C PRO A 47 -3.26 1.21 15.30
N GLN A 48 -2.74 2.40 15.57
CA GLN A 48 -3.28 3.66 15.06
C GLN A 48 -3.07 3.87 13.55
N THR A 49 -2.15 3.14 12.92
CA THR A 49 -1.88 3.24 11.47
C THR A 49 -2.60 2.19 10.66
N ILE A 50 -3.28 1.21 11.28
CA ILE A 50 -4.03 0.16 10.56
C ILE A 50 -5.06 0.78 9.59
N PRO A 51 -5.89 1.76 10.00
CA PRO A 51 -6.89 2.35 9.09
C PRO A 51 -6.31 3.12 7.91
N PHE A 52 -5.01 3.43 7.92
CA PHE A 52 -4.34 4.00 6.75
C PHE A 52 -4.07 2.90 5.71
N TYR A 53 -3.57 1.74 6.13
CA TYR A 53 -3.26 0.62 5.23
C TYR A 53 -4.52 -0.07 4.69
N GLU A 54 -5.59 -0.17 5.48
CA GLU A 54 -6.87 -0.78 5.04
C GLU A 54 -7.49 -0.05 3.84
N ARG A 55 -7.19 1.25 3.65
CA ARG A 55 -7.60 2.02 2.46
C ARG A 55 -6.96 1.51 1.16
N PHE A 56 -5.90 0.72 1.28
CA PHE A 56 -5.18 0.09 0.19
C PHE A 56 -5.45 -1.42 0.15
N SER A 57 -6.56 -1.89 0.75
CA SER A 57 -6.93 -3.31 0.79
C SER A 57 -5.98 -4.20 1.58
N PHE A 58 -5.11 -3.64 2.42
CA PHE A 58 -4.33 -4.46 3.34
C PHE A 58 -5.25 -5.17 4.34
N GLN A 59 -5.06 -6.47 4.47
CA GLN A 59 -5.79 -7.31 5.41
C GLN A 59 -4.90 -7.72 6.57
N GLN A 60 -5.47 -7.84 7.76
CA GLN A 60 -4.75 -8.31 8.92
C GLN A 60 -4.53 -9.82 8.84
N TYR A 61 -3.26 -10.24 8.91
CA TYR A 61 -2.91 -11.63 9.17
C TYR A 61 -2.78 -11.84 10.67
N THR A 62 -3.21 -13.00 11.16
CA THR A 62 -3.16 -13.35 12.58
C THR A 62 -1.73 -13.17 13.10
N SER A 63 -1.56 -12.29 14.09
CA SER A 63 -0.32 -12.21 14.85
C SER A 63 -0.29 -13.37 15.84
N PRO A 64 0.68 -14.30 15.76
CA PRO A 64 0.78 -15.40 16.72
C PRO A 64 1.21 -14.91 18.11
N ASN A 65 1.69 -13.66 18.23
CA ASN A 65 2.30 -13.14 19.45
C ASN A 65 1.60 -11.87 19.93
N GLY A 66 1.47 -11.73 21.26
CA GLY A 66 0.83 -10.62 21.98
C GLY A 66 1.50 -9.25 21.86
N ASN A 67 2.17 -8.97 20.74
CA ASN A 67 2.65 -7.64 20.42
C ASN A 67 1.46 -6.72 20.04
N ALA A 68 1.58 -5.45 20.41
CA ALA A 68 0.61 -4.43 20.05
C ALA A 68 0.53 -4.23 18.53
N ASN A 69 1.67 -4.36 17.83
CA ASN A 69 1.75 -4.25 16.39
C ASN A 69 1.03 -5.40 15.69
N LYS A 70 0.45 -5.11 14.52
CA LYS A 70 -0.28 -6.08 13.70
C LYS A 70 0.42 -6.26 12.36
N TYR A 71 0.51 -7.51 11.91
CA TYR A 71 0.94 -7.81 10.57
C TYR A 71 -0.25 -7.64 9.63
N LEU A 72 -0.09 -6.73 8.67
CA LEU A 72 -1.02 -6.57 7.57
C LEU A 72 -0.33 -7.00 6.27
N GLY A 73 -1.09 -7.41 5.27
CA GLY A 73 -0.53 -7.51 3.92
C GLY A 73 -1.58 -7.49 2.84
N ILE A 74 -1.06 -7.42 1.62
CA ILE A 74 -1.81 -7.28 0.37
C ILE A 74 -1.20 -8.21 -0.66
N THR A 75 -2.05 -8.91 -1.41
CA THR A 75 -1.65 -9.84 -2.47
C THR A 75 -1.27 -9.11 -3.75
N MET A 76 -0.52 -9.76 -4.65
CA MET A 76 -0.21 -9.20 -5.97
C MET A 76 -1.46 -8.90 -6.80
N ASP A 77 -2.52 -9.70 -6.66
CA ASP A 77 -3.78 -9.51 -7.38
C ASP A 77 -4.51 -8.26 -6.86
N GLU A 78 -4.59 -8.09 -5.54
CA GLU A 78 -5.13 -6.88 -4.92
C GLU A 78 -4.32 -5.63 -5.29
N ILE A 79 -2.99 -5.74 -5.36
CA ILE A 79 -2.14 -4.64 -5.87
C ILE A 79 -2.48 -4.34 -7.34
N GLN A 80 -2.64 -5.36 -8.18
CA GLN A 80 -2.98 -5.16 -9.59
C GLN A 80 -4.29 -4.39 -9.75
N ASP A 81 -5.32 -4.77 -8.99
CA ASP A 81 -6.62 -4.11 -9.06
C ASP A 81 -6.56 -2.67 -8.53
N LEU A 82 -5.77 -2.42 -7.49
CA LEU A 82 -5.50 -1.08 -7.00
C LEU A 82 -4.82 -0.20 -8.07
N LEU A 83 -3.82 -0.74 -8.77
CA LEU A 83 -3.09 -0.01 -9.83
C LEU A 83 -3.99 0.27 -11.06
N LYS A 84 -4.89 -0.64 -11.42
CA LYS A 84 -5.89 -0.41 -12.48
C LYS A 84 -6.82 0.75 -12.11
N GLY A 85 -7.39 0.73 -10.90
CA GLY A 85 -8.27 1.81 -10.43
C GLY A 85 -7.58 3.18 -10.39
N MET A 86 -6.28 3.22 -10.05
CA MET A 86 -5.48 4.44 -10.12
C MET A 86 -5.24 4.93 -11.56
N GLY A 87 -5.02 4.01 -12.51
CA GLY A 87 -4.87 4.35 -13.94
C GLY A 87 -6.15 4.88 -14.57
N GLU A 88 -7.30 4.33 -14.19
CA GLU A 88 -8.62 4.77 -14.63
C GLU A 88 -8.97 6.19 -14.13
N ALA A 89 -8.69 6.48 -12.85
CA ALA A 89 -8.89 7.81 -12.27
C ALA A 89 -8.03 8.89 -12.97
N ARG A 90 -6.82 8.55 -13.41
CA ARG A 90 -5.97 9.46 -14.20
C ARG A 90 -6.50 9.70 -15.62
N THR A 91 -7.14 8.69 -16.21
CA THR A 91 -7.68 8.78 -17.57
C THR A 91 -8.97 9.61 -17.62
N GLN A 92 -9.79 9.57 -16.57
CA GLN A 92 -11.00 10.40 -16.46
C GLN A 92 -10.66 11.90 -16.29
N ASN A 93 -9.74 12.24 -15.38
CA ASN A 93 -9.29 13.63 -15.21
C ASN A 93 -8.63 14.23 -16.45
N GLY A 94 -8.11 13.40 -17.37
CA GLY A 94 -7.54 13.84 -18.65
C GLY A 94 -8.59 14.02 -19.76
N LYS A 95 -9.80 13.46 -19.62
CA LYS A 95 -10.90 13.60 -20.58
C LYS A 95 -11.79 14.81 -20.30
N ASP A 96 -11.84 15.27 -19.04
CA ASP A 96 -12.62 16.45 -18.63
C ASP A 96 -11.88 17.78 -18.88
N ALA A 97 -10.71 17.74 -19.54
CA ALA A 97 -9.84 18.89 -19.80
C ALA A 97 -9.81 19.34 -21.28
N ILE A 98 -10.82 19.00 -22.08
CA ILE A 98 -10.95 19.43 -23.49
C ILE A 98 -12.22 20.25 -23.70
#